data_AF-A0A971H1E2-F1
#
_entry.id   AF-A0A971H1E2-F1
#
_cell.length_a   1.000
_cell.length_b   1.000
_cell.length_c   1.000
_cell.angle_alpha   90.00
_cell.angle_beta   90.00
_cell.angle_gamma   90.00
#
_symmetry.space_group_name_H-M   'P 1'
#
loop_
_entity.id
_entity.type
_entity.pdbx_description
1 polymer ?
#
loop_
_entity_poly.entity_id
_entity_poly.type
_entity_poly.pdbx_seq_one_letter_code
_entity_poly.pdbx_strand_id
1 'polypeptide(L)' 'LEKEGIDFGISIHVDAGKNGQSSKLIPEIVGWIKACGFGCETKPNSYAASSIADKYTK' A
#
# COMPACT_ATOMS: atom_id res chain seq x y z
N LEU A 1 -25.72 -10.88 3.14
CA LEU A 1 -25.29 -9.66 2.43
C LEU A 1 -23.88 -9.90 1.95
N GLU A 2 -23.74 -10.47 0.77
CA GLU A 2 -22.46 -10.52 0.05
C GLU A 2 -22.06 -9.07 -0.22
N LYS A 3 -20.90 -8.65 0.32
CA LYS A 3 -20.30 -7.38 -0.10
C LYS A 3 -19.84 -7.60 -1.53
N GLU A 4 -20.60 -7.12 -2.50
CA GLU A 4 -20.07 -6.87 -3.84
C GLU A 4 -18.98 -5.81 -3.69
N GLY A 5 -17.76 -6.26 -3.44
CA GLY A 5 -16.57 -5.43 -3.50
C GLY A 5 -16.36 -5.13 -4.98
N ILE A 6 -16.68 -3.90 -5.38
CA ILE A 6 -16.33 -3.42 -6.71
C ILE A 6 -14.80 -3.40 -6.77
N ASP A 7 -14.22 -4.45 -7.33
CA ASP A 7 -12.79 -4.49 -7.63
C ASP A 7 -12.57 -3.62 -8.87
N PHE A 8 -12.31 -2.34 -8.65
CA PHE A 8 -12.02 -1.38 -9.71
C PHE A 8 -10.69 -1.70 -10.44
N GLY A 9 -9.95 -2.74 -10.03
CA GLY A 9 -8.59 -2.99 -10.53
C GLY A 9 -7.61 -1.88 -10.11
N ILE A 10 -7.99 -1.06 -9.13
CA ILE A 10 -7.22 0.07 -8.63
C ILE A 10 -6.65 -0.29 -7.26
N SER A 11 -5.33 -0.39 -7.18
CA SER A 11 -4.57 -0.56 -5.94
C SER A 11 -3.90 0.74 -5.54
N ILE A 12 -4.05 1.12 -4.27
CA ILE A 12 -3.33 2.27 -3.70
C ILE A 12 -1.96 1.78 -3.22
N HIS A 13 -0.91 2.39 -3.77
CA HIS A 13 0.45 2.13 -3.35
C HIS A 13 0.85 3.06 -2.21
N VAL A 14 1.28 2.48 -1.08
CA VAL A 14 1.74 3.23 0.08
C VAL A 14 3.25 3.08 0.21
N ASP A 15 3.98 4.19 0.11
CA ASP A 15 5.42 4.23 0.36
C ASP A 15 5.71 4.19 1.87
N ALA A 16 5.54 2.99 2.43
CA ALA A 16 5.88 2.68 3.81
C ALA A 16 6.63 1.35 3.86
N GLY A 17 7.79 1.37 4.51
CA GLY A 17 8.69 0.23 4.62
C GLY A 17 8.53 -0.48 5.95
N LYS A 18 8.79 -1.79 5.97
CA LYS A 18 8.82 -2.59 7.20
C LYS A 18 10.02 -2.25 8.10
N ASN A 19 11.05 -1.64 7.53
CA ASN A 19 12.28 -1.27 8.22
C ASN A 19 12.29 0.25 8.41
N GLY A 20 11.85 0.74 9.57
CA GLY A 20 11.86 2.17 9.89
C GLY A 20 10.62 2.63 10.66
N GLN A 21 10.55 3.94 10.93
CA GLN A 21 9.48 4.53 11.72
C GLN A 21 8.10 4.42 11.07
N SER A 22 8.05 4.38 9.73
CA SER A 22 6.81 4.22 8.96
C SER A 22 6.14 2.85 9.12
N SER A 23 6.87 1.83 9.58
CA SER A 23 6.32 0.48 9.82
C SER A 23 5.14 0.46 10.80
N LYS A 24 5.15 1.36 11.79
CA LYS A 24 4.10 1.47 12.81
C LYS A 24 2.76 1.96 12.23
N LEU A 25 2.83 2.73 11.14
CA LEU A 25 1.65 3.34 10.50
C LEU A 25 1.05 2.43 9.42
N ILE A 26 1.79 1.41 8.96
CA ILE A 26 1.35 0.48 7.91
C ILE A 26 0.00 -0.18 8.23
N PRO A 27 -0.23 -0.76 9.42
CA PRO A 27 -1.49 -1.47 9.70
C PRO A 27 -2.71 -0.55 9.65
N GLU A 28 -2.57 0.68 10.16
CA GLU A 28 -3.64 1.68 10.18
C GLU A 28 -3.99 2.14 8.77
N ILE A 29 -2.98 2.49 7.98
CA ILE A 29 -3.16 2.97 6.60
C ILE A 29 -3.77 1.86 5.72
N VAL A 30 -3.26 0.62 5.83
CA VAL A 30 -3.79 -0.53 5.09
C VAL A 30 -5.26 -0.80 5.48
N GLY A 31 -5.58 -0.72 6.77
CA GLY A 31 -6.94 -0.90 7.27
C GLY A 31 -7.90 0.15 6.70
N TRP A 32 -7.48 1.42 6.69
CA TRP A 32 -8.27 2.52 6.13
C TRP A 32 -8.52 2.35 4.62
N ILE A 33 -7.49 2.07 3.84
CA ILE A 33 -7.60 1.88 2.38
C ILE A 33 -8.56 0.72 2.05
N LYS A 34 -8.45 -0.40 2.78
CA LYS A 34 -9.35 -1.54 2.61
C LYS A 34 -10.78 -1.23 3.03
N ALA A 35 -10.97 -0.44 4.08
CA ALA A 35 -12.30 0.01 4.51
C ALA A 35 -12.98 0.90 3.45
N CYS A 36 -12.19 1.65 2.69
CA CYS A 36 -12.65 2.42 1.52
C CYS A 36 -12.94 1.55 0.28
N GLY A 37 -12.69 0.24 0.33
CA GLY A 37 -12.96 -0.68 -0.78
C GLY A 37 -11.82 -0.78 -1.80
N PHE A 38 -10.64 -0.25 -1.50
CA PHE A 38 -9.49 -0.32 -2.39
C PHE A 38 -8.48 -1.39 -1.97
N GLY A 39 -7.76 -1.95 -2.95
CA GLY A 39 -6.55 -2.73 -2.69
C GLY A 39 -5.43 -1.85 -2.13
N CYS A 40 -4.55 -2.42 -1.31
CA CYS A 40 -3.40 -1.72 -0.76
C CYS A 40 -2.12 -2.54 -0.95
N GLU A 41 -1.09 -1.92 -1.52
CA GLU A 41 0.23 -2.53 -1.68
C GLU A 41 1.31 -1.71 -0.98
N THR A 42 2.11 -2.38 -0.15
CA THR A 42 3.27 -1.79 0.55
C THR A 42 4.57 -2.40 0.01
N LYS A 43 5.69 -1.68 0.10
CA LYS A 43 7.01 -2.22 -0.24
C LYS A 43 7.31 -3.53 0.52
N PRO A 44 8.01 -4.51 -0.08
CA PRO A 44 8.68 -4.49 -1.38
C PRO A 44 7.84 -5.04 -2.55
N ASN A 45 6.59 -5.44 -2.30
CA ASN A 45 5.78 -6.17 -3.29
C ASN A 45 5.38 -5.31 -4.51
N SER A 46 5.50 -3.99 -4.42
CA SER A 46 5.37 -3.03 -5.52
C SER A 46 6.72 -2.78 -6.23
N TYR A 47 7.35 -3.83 -6.76
CA TYR A 47 8.72 -3.82 -7.29
C TYR A 47 9.02 -2.60 -8.20
N ALA A 48 8.06 -2.17 -9.03
CA ALA A 48 8.19 -0.97 -9.87
C ALA A 48 8.32 0.35 -9.08
N ALA A 49 7.57 0.52 -7.99
CA ALA A 49 7.64 1.70 -7.13
C ALA A 49 8.87 1.69 -6.22
N SER A 50 9.29 0.51 -5.73
CA SER A 50 10.52 0.35 -4.93
C SER A 50 11.77 0.72 -5.74
N SER A 51 11.89 0.21 -6.98
CA SER A 51 13.05 0.50 -7.84
C SER A 51 13.14 1.97 -8.29
N ILE A 52 12.02 2.70 -8.40
CA ILE A 52 12.03 4.13 -8.71
C ILE A 52 12.31 4.96 -7.46
N ALA A 53 11.63 4.70 -6.35
CA ALA A 53 11.84 5.45 -5.11
C ALA A 53 13.29 5.36 -4.61
N ASP A 54 13.87 4.16 -4.61
CA ASP A 54 15.26 3.95 -4.16
C ASP A 54 16.29 4.54 -5.15
N LYS A 55 15.90 4.83 -6.40
CA LYS A 55 16.75 5.51 -7.38
C LYS A 55 16.82 7.03 -7.15
N TYR A 56 15.81 7.63 -6.52
CA TYR A 56 15.70 9.08 -6.32
C TYR A 56 15.88 9.52 -4.86
N THR A 57 15.98 8.60 -3.91
CA THR A 57 16.30 8.89 -2.51
C THR A 57 17.68 8.33 -2.17
N LYS A 58 18.65 9.22 -1.94
CA LYS A 58 19.94 8.90 -1.30
C LYS A 58 19.79 8.95 0.22
#